data_AF-A0A0P0NVG5-F1
#
_entry.id   AF-A0A0P0NVG5-F1
#
_cell.length_a   1.000
_cell.length_b   1.000
_cell.length_c   1.000
_cell.angle_alpha   90.00
_cell.angle_beta   90.00
_cell.angle_gamma   90.00
#
_symmetry.space_group_name_H-M   'P 1'
#
loop_
_entity.id
_entity.type
_entity.pdbx_description
1 polymer ?
#
loop_
_entity_poly.entity_id
_entity_poly.type
_entity_poly.pdbx_seq_one_letter_code
_entity_poly.pdbx_strand_id
1 'polypeptide(L)'
;MSPPRFDLEILRDRMSEGAFANGLYLAQDGSVALIAVEDEIVTAHVQGGALYVVELRSPAEGTCTCPAFEKFGACKHQVGVAAAVNGLDAAGLQKAQARLARLRDGLALETQDALIERLVELARSRPDVLARLEGHRDD
;
A
#
# COMPACT_ATOMS: atom_id res chain seq x y z
N MET A 1 -4.09 -7.82 18.69
CA MET A 1 -2.74 -7.77 18.07
C MET A 1 -2.31 -6.32 18.03
N SER A 2 -1.05 -6.02 18.35
CA SER A 2 -0.51 -4.65 18.32
C SER A 2 -0.17 -4.24 16.88
N PRO A 3 -0.25 -2.94 16.52
CA PRO A 3 0.15 -2.50 15.18
C PRO A 3 1.65 -2.76 14.93
N PRO A 4 2.06 -2.99 13.68
CA PRO A 4 3.48 -2.91 13.34
C PRO A 4 4.01 -1.53 13.72
N ARG A 5 5.20 -1.52 14.34
CA ARG A 5 5.89 -0.30 14.76
C ARG A 5 7.09 -0.10 13.85
N PHE A 6 7.07 0.99 13.11
CA PHE A 6 8.15 1.31 12.20
C PHE A 6 9.16 2.25 12.84
N ASP A 7 10.44 1.98 12.63
CA ASP A 7 11.55 2.82 13.07
C ASP A 7 11.81 3.89 12.00
N LEU A 8 11.42 5.13 12.30
CA LEU A 8 11.58 6.25 11.38
C LEU A 8 13.04 6.69 11.26
N GLU A 9 13.89 6.48 12.27
CA GLU A 9 15.30 6.86 12.21
C GLU A 9 16.05 5.95 11.22
N ILE A 10 15.76 4.65 11.20
CA ILE A 10 16.33 3.74 10.19
C ILE A 10 15.96 4.18 8.77
N LEU A 11 14.73 4.67 8.55
CA LEU A 11 14.33 5.19 7.24
C LEU A 11 15.01 6.53 6.93
N ARG A 12 15.16 7.40 7.94
CA ARG A 12 15.83 8.69 7.83
C ARG A 12 17.27 8.55 7.35
N ASP A 13 18.02 7.61 7.93
CA ASP A 13 19.43 7.36 7.61
C ASP A 13 19.69 6.93 6.15
N ARG A 14 18.65 6.54 5.42
CA ARG A 14 18.73 6.05 4.03
C ARG A 14 18.39 7.12 2.99
N MET A 15 18.06 8.35 3.39
CA MET A 15 17.63 9.40 2.48
C MET A 15 18.04 10.80 2.93
N SER A 16 17.81 11.81 2.09
CA SER A 16 18.04 13.19 2.49
C SER A 16 16.97 13.67 3.47
N GLU A 17 17.32 14.65 4.32
CA GLU A 17 16.38 15.31 5.24
C GLU A 17 15.13 15.84 4.53
N GLY A 18 15.29 16.41 3.33
CA GLY A 18 14.16 16.87 2.52
C GLY A 18 13.23 15.74 2.07
N ALA A 19 13.78 14.56 1.71
CA ALA A 19 12.97 13.40 1.36
C ALA A 19 12.23 12.85 2.59
N PHE A 20 12.91 12.78 3.73
CA PHE A 20 12.31 12.35 4.99
C PHE A 20 11.17 13.28 5.43
N ALA A 21 11.41 14.59 5.46
CA ALA A 21 10.39 15.59 5.82
C ALA A 21 9.16 15.54 4.90
N ASN A 22 9.39 15.39 3.59
CA ASN A 22 8.29 15.21 2.64
C ASN A 22 7.49 13.92 2.91
N GLY A 23 8.14 12.85 3.36
CA GLY A 23 7.47 11.62 3.75
C GLY A 23 6.53 11.82 4.95
N LEU A 24 6.99 12.53 5.97
CA LEU A 24 6.15 12.89 7.12
C LEU A 24 4.94 13.74 6.68
N TYR A 25 5.13 14.66 5.75
CA TYR A 25 4.04 15.48 5.20
C TYR A 25 2.97 14.63 4.48
N LEU A 26 3.36 13.64 3.68
CA LEU A 26 2.42 12.73 3.00
C LEU A 26 1.51 11.96 3.97
N ALA A 27 2.01 11.64 5.17
CA ALA A 27 1.19 11.01 6.20
C ALA A 27 0.14 11.96 6.77
N GLN A 28 0.50 13.25 6.91
CA GLN A 28 -0.36 14.28 7.50
C GLN A 28 -1.43 14.80 6.53
N ASP A 29 -1.09 14.91 5.23
CA ASP A 29 -1.97 15.50 4.22
C ASP A 29 -3.05 14.52 3.68
N GLY A 30 -2.99 13.24 4.10
CA GLY A 30 -3.93 12.21 3.67
C GLY A 30 -3.56 11.48 2.38
N SER A 31 -2.35 11.69 1.83
CA SER A 31 -1.89 11.02 0.61
C SER A 31 -1.64 9.52 0.78
N VAL A 32 -1.62 9.01 2.02
CA VAL A 32 -1.40 7.60 2.33
C VAL A 32 -2.73 6.87 2.57
N ALA A 33 -3.04 5.91 1.70
CA ALA A 33 -4.18 5.00 1.86
C ALA A 33 -3.68 3.60 2.25
N LEU A 34 -3.90 3.20 3.49
CA LEU A 34 -3.58 1.84 3.97
C LEU A 34 -4.55 0.82 3.35
N ILE A 35 -4.01 -0.16 2.64
CA ILE A 35 -4.76 -1.20 1.92
C ILE A 35 -4.86 -2.47 2.75
N ALA A 36 -3.73 -2.93 3.28
CA ALA A 36 -3.62 -4.07 4.17
C ALA A 36 -2.64 -3.76 5.32
N VAL A 37 -2.97 -4.20 6.52
CA VAL A 37 -2.12 -4.14 7.70
C VAL A 37 -2.18 -5.51 8.36
N GLU A 38 -1.11 -6.28 8.25
CA GLU A 38 -1.04 -7.69 8.64
C GLU A 38 0.25 -7.92 9.41
N ASP A 39 0.16 -8.30 10.70
CA ASP A 39 1.32 -8.51 11.58
C ASP A 39 2.42 -7.44 11.42
N GLU A 40 3.48 -7.78 10.69
CA GLU A 40 4.65 -6.93 10.46
C GLU A 40 4.63 -6.21 9.10
N ILE A 41 3.69 -6.53 8.20
CA ILE A 41 3.65 -6.06 6.81
C ILE A 41 2.47 -5.10 6.61
N VAL A 42 2.74 -4.01 5.92
CA VAL A 42 1.73 -3.03 5.50
C VAL A 42 1.82 -2.85 4.00
N THR A 43 0.69 -2.98 3.32
CA THR A 43 0.53 -2.54 1.94
C THR A 43 -0.26 -1.24 1.93
N ALA A 44 0.27 -0.22 1.27
CA ALA A 44 -0.37 1.07 1.14
C ALA A 44 -0.27 1.59 -0.30
N HIS A 45 -1.27 2.38 -0.68
CA HIS A 45 -1.17 3.23 -1.86
C HIS A 45 -0.81 4.64 -1.40
N VAL A 46 0.15 5.27 -2.08
CA VAL A 46 0.58 6.63 -1.76
C VAL A 46 0.45 7.51 -2.99
N GLN A 47 -0.33 8.59 -2.86
CA GLN A 47 -0.49 9.59 -3.90
C GLN A 47 0.75 10.49 -3.97
N GLY A 48 1.35 10.59 -5.14
CA GLY A 48 2.41 11.54 -5.47
C GLY A 48 2.19 12.11 -6.87
N GLY A 49 3.26 12.20 -7.67
CA GLY A 49 3.14 12.49 -9.11
C GLY A 49 2.38 11.41 -9.89
N ALA A 50 2.26 10.22 -9.32
CA ALA A 50 1.39 9.13 -9.73
C ALA A 50 0.91 8.38 -8.46
N LEU A 51 0.08 7.35 -8.63
CA LEU A 51 -0.26 6.44 -7.54
C LEU A 51 0.83 5.38 -7.41
N TYR A 52 1.48 5.30 -6.25
CA TYR A 52 2.51 4.31 -5.97
C TYR A 52 2.02 3.27 -4.97
N VAL A 53 2.52 2.03 -5.11
CA VAL A 53 2.27 0.94 -4.17
C VAL A 53 3.50 0.79 -3.29
N VAL A 54 3.30 0.78 -1.98
CA VAL A 54 4.33 0.56 -0.97
C VAL A 54 4.00 -0.71 -0.22
N GLU A 55 4.98 -1.59 -0.09
CA GLU A 55 4.95 -2.70 0.86
C GLU A 55 6.04 -2.45 1.89
N LEU A 56 5.68 -2.39 3.17
CA LEU A 56 6.59 -2.06 4.26
C LEU A 56 6.50 -3.10 5.36
N ARG A 57 7.64 -3.71 5.70
CA ARG A 57 7.84 -4.63 6.80
C ARG A 57 8.54 -3.95 7.98
N SER A 58 8.00 -4.14 9.17
CA SER A 58 8.60 -3.68 10.43
C SER A 58 9.98 -4.32 10.63
N PRO A 59 11.02 -3.58 11.07
CA PRO A 59 10.94 -2.19 11.52
C PRO A 59 11.07 -1.14 10.41
N ALA A 60 11.67 -1.44 9.26
CA ALA A 60 11.94 -0.42 8.21
C ALA A 60 12.34 -1.01 6.83
N GLU A 61 11.96 -2.26 6.54
CA GLU A 61 12.26 -2.89 5.25
C GLU A 61 11.07 -2.76 4.31
N GLY A 62 11.28 -2.70 3.00
CA GLY A 62 10.14 -2.66 2.08
C GLY A 62 10.47 -2.26 0.67
N THR A 63 9.44 -2.17 -0.14
CA THR A 63 9.50 -1.79 -1.55
C THR A 63 8.52 -0.68 -1.86
N CYS A 64 8.80 0.06 -2.92
CA CYS A 64 7.88 1.06 -3.46
C CYS A 64 7.98 1.07 -4.98
N THR A 65 6.86 1.15 -5.68
CA THR A 65 6.82 1.21 -7.16
C THR A 65 7.23 2.57 -7.75
N CYS A 66 7.84 3.45 -6.95
CA CYS A 66 8.20 4.80 -7.41
C CYS A 66 9.63 4.82 -7.97
N PRO A 67 9.93 5.70 -8.95
CA PRO A 67 11.25 5.77 -9.57
C PRO A 67 12.39 6.03 -8.57
N ALA A 68 12.12 6.76 -7.48
CA ALA A 68 13.13 7.03 -6.46
C ALA A 68 13.55 5.76 -5.71
N PHE A 69 12.62 4.84 -5.44
CA PHE A 69 12.95 3.58 -4.78
C PHE A 69 13.78 2.67 -5.69
N GLU A 70 13.39 2.55 -6.96
CA GLU A 70 14.19 1.81 -7.96
C GLU A 70 15.63 2.33 -8.05
N LYS A 71 15.80 3.65 -7.98
CA LYS A 71 17.12 4.29 -8.09
C LYS A 71 17.96 4.25 -6.80
N PHE A 72 17.33 4.38 -5.64
CA PHE A 72 18.04 4.63 -4.37
C PHE A 72 17.79 3.57 -3.29
N GLY A 73 16.85 2.65 -3.48
CA GLY A 73 16.44 1.65 -2.48
C GLY A 73 15.68 2.22 -1.28
N ALA A 74 15.43 3.53 -1.25
CA ALA A 74 14.65 4.20 -0.22
C ALA A 74 13.90 5.41 -0.80
N CYS A 75 12.71 5.71 -0.27
CA CYS A 75 11.94 6.87 -0.72
C CYS A 75 11.02 7.46 0.36
N LYS A 76 10.60 8.70 0.14
CA LYS A 76 9.64 9.42 1.01
C LYS A 76 8.31 8.68 1.22
N HIS A 77 7.86 7.86 0.28
CA HIS A 77 6.60 7.13 0.43
C HIS A 77 6.69 6.06 1.53
N GLN A 78 7.85 5.43 1.71
CA GLN A 78 8.07 4.49 2.83
C GLN A 78 7.95 5.20 4.18
N VAL A 79 8.52 6.41 4.30
CA VAL A 79 8.39 7.26 5.49
C VAL A 79 6.93 7.65 5.72
N GLY A 80 6.21 8.04 4.66
CA GLY A 80 4.78 8.37 4.76
C GLY A 80 3.94 7.19 5.28
N VAL A 81 4.19 5.98 4.78
CA VAL A 81 3.49 4.77 5.26
C VAL A 81 3.85 4.46 6.71
N ALA A 82 5.15 4.47 7.05
CA ALA A 82 5.61 4.24 8.41
C ALA A 82 4.98 5.23 9.40
N ALA A 83 5.00 6.53 9.07
CA ALA A 83 4.44 7.59 9.90
C ALA A 83 2.91 7.48 10.01
N ALA A 84 2.22 7.18 8.90
CA ALA A 84 0.76 7.00 8.91
C ALA A 84 0.35 5.84 9.81
N VAL A 85 1.06 4.71 9.77
CA VAL A 85 0.76 3.54 10.63
C VAL A 85 1.09 3.84 12.09
N ASN A 86 2.26 4.43 12.36
CA ASN A 86 2.67 4.79 13.72
C ASN A 86 1.72 5.81 14.38
N GLY A 87 1.05 6.63 13.58
CA GLY A 87 0.08 7.64 14.03
C GLY A 87 -1.36 7.13 14.22
N LEU A 88 -1.65 5.86 13.90
CA LEU A 88 -2.99 5.30 14.09
C LEU A 88 -3.32 5.14 15.57
N ASP A 89 -4.56 5.47 15.93
CA ASP A 89 -5.18 5.00 17.15
C ASP A 89 -5.73 3.56 16.97
N ALA A 90 -6.28 2.99 18.04
CA ALA A 90 -6.83 1.63 18.02
C ALA A 90 -7.97 1.46 17.00
N ALA A 91 -8.83 2.48 16.84
CA ALA A 91 -9.96 2.44 15.92
C ALA A 91 -9.50 2.52 14.46
N GLY A 92 -8.54 3.39 14.16
CA GLY A 92 -7.91 3.54 12.85
C GLY A 92 -7.20 2.25 12.43
N LEU A 93 -6.45 1.64 13.35
CA LEU A 93 -5.82 0.34 13.14
C LEU A 93 -6.85 -0.75 12.80
N GLN A 94 -7.89 -0.90 13.61
CA GLN A 94 -8.94 -1.90 13.38
C GLN A 94 -9.63 -1.69 12.02
N LYS A 95 -9.90 -0.43 11.65
CA LYS A 95 -10.51 -0.10 10.35
C LYS A 95 -9.61 -0.50 9.18
N ALA A 96 -8.30 -0.25 9.30
CA ALA A 96 -7.31 -0.59 8.29
C ALA A 96 -7.13 -2.12 8.15
N GLN A 97 -6.98 -2.83 9.26
CA GLN A 97 -6.85 -4.29 9.29
C GLN A 97 -8.07 -5.00 8.66
N ALA A 98 -9.27 -4.50 8.94
CA ALA A 98 -10.49 -5.09 8.41
C ALA A 98 -10.82 -4.65 6.96
N ARG A 99 -10.00 -3.83 6.29
CA ARG A 99 -10.33 -3.26 4.97
C ARG A 99 -10.52 -4.33 3.89
N LEU A 100 -9.53 -5.20 3.69
CA LEU A 100 -9.62 -6.25 2.69
C LEU A 100 -10.58 -7.37 3.10
N ALA A 101 -10.74 -7.64 4.41
CA ALA A 101 -11.75 -8.56 4.90
C ALA A 101 -13.16 -8.09 4.49
N ARG A 102 -13.52 -6.84 4.76
CA ARG A 102 -14.81 -6.26 4.32
C ARG A 102 -15.00 -6.30 2.80
N LEU A 103 -13.93 -6.06 2.03
CA LEU A 103 -14.01 -6.19 0.57
C LEU A 103 -14.32 -7.63 0.17
N ARG A 104 -13.62 -8.62 0.74
CA ARG A 104 -13.85 -10.04 0.48
C ARG A 104 -15.27 -10.46 0.88
N ASP A 105 -15.73 -10.05 2.06
CA ASP A 105 -17.08 -10.37 2.53
C ASP A 105 -18.15 -9.82 1.57
N GLY A 106 -17.98 -8.58 1.10
CA GLY A 106 -18.89 -8.00 0.11
C GLY A 106 -18.87 -8.73 -1.24
N LEU A 107 -17.69 -9.15 -1.71
CA LEU A 107 -17.57 -9.93 -2.94
C LEU A 107 -18.14 -11.35 -2.79
N ALA A 108 -18.09 -11.95 -1.60
CA ALA A 108 -18.62 -13.29 -1.34
C ALA A 108 -20.16 -13.36 -1.38
N LEU A 109 -20.84 -12.23 -1.31
CA LEU A 109 -22.31 -12.15 -1.44
C LEU A 109 -22.79 -12.12 -2.90
N GLU A 110 -21.88 -11.89 -3.84
CA GLU A 110 -22.19 -11.84 -5.26
C GLU A 110 -22.25 -13.24 -5.88
N THR A 111 -23.04 -13.40 -6.94
CA THR A 111 -23.00 -14.63 -7.73
C THR A 111 -21.69 -14.74 -8.50
N GLN A 112 -21.30 -15.96 -8.87
CA GLN A 112 -20.13 -16.19 -9.71
C GLN A 112 -20.21 -15.38 -11.02
N ASP A 113 -21.37 -15.37 -11.69
CA ASP A 113 -21.58 -14.61 -12.93
C ASP A 113 -21.37 -13.10 -12.73
N ALA A 114 -21.90 -12.54 -11.63
CA ALA A 114 -21.71 -11.13 -11.32
C ALA A 114 -20.24 -10.76 -11.05
N LEU A 115 -19.48 -11.66 -10.42
CA LEU A 115 -18.03 -11.49 -10.21
C LEU A 115 -17.25 -11.55 -11.53
N ILE A 116 -17.61 -12.48 -12.42
CA ILE A 116 -16.99 -12.59 -13.75
C ILE A 116 -17.21 -11.31 -14.55
N GLU A 117 -18.45 -10.82 -14.66
CA GLU A 117 -18.76 -9.59 -15.38
C GLU A 117 -18.00 -8.38 -14.81
N ARG A 118 -17.88 -8.30 -13.47
CA ARG A 118 -17.12 -7.23 -12.82
C ARG A 118 -15.62 -7.29 -13.16
N LEU A 119 -15.03 -8.48 -13.25
CA LEU A 119 -13.64 -8.65 -13.67
C LEU A 119 -13.44 -8.31 -15.16
N VAL A 120 -14.39 -8.68 -16.03
CA VAL A 120 -14.38 -8.32 -17.45
C VAL A 120 -14.45 -6.80 -17.63
N GLU A 121 -15.31 -6.11 -16.89
CA GLU A 121 -15.42 -4.65 -16.96
C GLU A 121 -14.16 -3.93 -16.42
N LEU A 122 -13.53 -4.48 -15.38
CA LEU A 122 -12.20 -4.00 -14.95
C LEU A 122 -11.17 -4.18 -16.06
N ALA A 123 -11.07 -5.38 -16.63
CA ALA A 123 -10.12 -5.68 -17.71
C ALA A 123 -10.32 -4.77 -18.94
N ARG A 124 -11.57 -4.45 -19.29
CA ARG A 124 -11.91 -3.55 -20.40
C ARG A 124 -11.27 -2.17 -20.26
N SER A 125 -11.17 -1.64 -19.03
CA SER A 125 -10.65 -0.30 -18.76
C SER A 125 -9.21 -0.28 -18.24
N ARG A 126 -8.64 -1.44 -17.92
CA ARG A 126 -7.34 -1.59 -17.26
C ARG A 126 -6.50 -2.64 -18.00
N PRO A 127 -5.61 -2.22 -18.93
CA PRO A 127 -4.77 -3.15 -19.68
C PRO A 127 -3.90 -4.05 -18.79
N ASP A 128 -3.46 -3.54 -17.64
CA ASP A 128 -2.72 -4.30 -16.62
C ASP A 128 -3.55 -5.44 -16.01
N VAL A 129 -4.84 -5.20 -15.80
CA VAL A 129 -5.77 -6.22 -15.29
C VAL A 129 -6.07 -7.26 -16.37
N LEU A 130 -6.33 -6.82 -17.61
CA LEU A 130 -6.57 -7.73 -18.74
C LEU A 130 -5.40 -8.70 -18.93
N ALA A 131 -4.17 -8.17 -19.06
CA ALA A 131 -2.98 -8.98 -19.26
C ALA A 131 -2.76 -10.00 -18.13
N ARG A 132 -3.07 -9.62 -16.88
CA ARG A 132 -2.97 -10.50 -15.71
C ARG A 132 -4.04 -11.59 -15.68
N LEU A 133 -5.26 -11.31 -16.14
CA LEU A 133 -6.36 -12.28 -16.17
C LEU A 133 -6.24 -13.26 -17.34
N GLU A 134 -5.77 -12.79 -18.50
CA GLU A 134 -5.53 -13.66 -19.66
C GLU A 134 -4.32 -14.56 -19.42
N GLY A 135 -3.28 -14.02 -18.78
CA GLY A 135 -2.07 -14.75 -18.42
C GLY A 135 -1.33 -15.29 -19.64
N HIS A 136 -0.05 -14.99 -19.77
CA HIS A 136 0.81 -16.04 -20.31
C HIS A 136 0.66 -17.27 -19.40
N ARG A 137 -0.06 -18.28 -19.89
CA ARG A 137 0.34 -19.66 -19.66
C ARG A 137 1.63 -19.80 -20.47
N ASP A 138 2.76 -19.47 -19.85
CA ASP A 138 4.05 -19.85 -20.40
C ASP A 138 4.09 -21.38 -20.37
N ASP A 139 3.87 -21.98 -21.54
CA ASP A 139 4.30 -23.33 -21.88
C ASP A 139 5.81 -23.36 -22.13
#